data_AF-A0A1I7LHG3-F1
#
_entry.id   AF-A0A1I7LHG3-F1
#
_cell.length_a   1.000
_cell.length_b   1.000
_cell.length_c   1.000
_cell.angle_alpha   90.00
_cell.angle_beta   90.00
_cell.angle_gamma   90.00
#
_symmetry.space_group_name_H-M   'P 1'
#
loop_
_entity.id
_entity.type
_entity.pdbx_description
1 polymer ?
#
loop_
_entity_poly.entity_id
_entity_poly.type
_entity_poly.pdbx_seq_one_letter_code
_entity_poly.pdbx_strand_id
1 'polypeptide(L)' 'MILKPIRALLSAALLMAPAAQAENYKWDTVAFGGGGFVTGVIPSKSERGVVYMRTDVRGAYRWNAQQERWMALQDKTLA' A
#
# COMPACT_ATOMS: atom_id res chain seq x y z
N MET A 1 -21.27 -22.87 43.52
CA MET A 1 -19.93 -22.31 43.22
C MET A 1 -19.35 -22.87 41.91
N ILE A 2 -20.15 -22.95 40.82
CA ILE A 2 -19.77 -23.63 39.55
C ILE A 2 -19.96 -22.71 38.31
N LEU A 3 -20.42 -21.46 38.49
CA LEU A 3 -20.75 -20.54 37.38
C LEU A 3 -19.54 -19.72 36.84
N LYS A 4 -18.44 -19.66 37.60
CA LYS A 4 -17.22 -18.92 37.25
C LYS A 4 -16.39 -19.53 36.09
N PRO A 5 -16.15 -20.86 35.99
CA PRO A 5 -15.32 -21.41 34.93
C PRO A 5 -15.98 -21.33 33.55
N ILE A 6 -17.31 -21.44 33.48
CA ILE A 6 -18.07 -21.40 32.22
C ILE A 6 -17.96 -20.02 31.56
N ARG A 7 -18.04 -18.93 32.33
CA ARG A 7 -17.85 -17.57 31.82
C ARG A 7 -16.42 -17.33 31.34
N ALA A 8 -15.43 -17.85 32.05
CA ALA A 8 -14.02 -17.74 31.65
C ALA A 8 -13.72 -18.50 30.35
N LEU A 9 -14.32 -19.68 30.16
CA LEU A 9 -14.20 -20.48 28.93
C LEU A 9 -14.89 -19.82 27.71
N LEU A 10 -16.06 -19.21 27.90
CA LEU A 10 -16.75 -18.46 26.85
C LEU A 10 -15.98 -17.20 26.42
N SER A 11 -15.35 -16.48 27.35
CA SER A 11 -14.51 -15.32 27.03
C SER A 11 -13.22 -15.69 26.29
N ALA A 12 -12.61 -16.84 26.62
CA ALA A 12 -11.40 -17.32 25.95
C ALA A 12 -11.67 -17.74 24.49
N ALA A 13 -12.82 -18.36 24.23
CA ALA A 13 -13.23 -18.74 22.87
C ALA A 13 -13.48 -17.52 21.96
N LEU A 14 -13.97 -16.40 22.52
CA LEU A 14 -14.22 -15.17 21.76
C LEU A 14 -12.92 -14.44 21.33
N LEU A 15 -11.79 -14.72 22.00
CA LEU A 15 -10.47 -14.16 21.69
C LEU A 15 -9.68 -15.00 20.68
N MET A 16 -10.14 -16.20 20.33
CA MET A 16 -9.51 -17.10 19.36
C MET A 16 -10.26 -17.14 18.01
N ALA A 17 -10.70 -15.98 17.53
CA ALA A 17 -11.21 -15.90 16.16
C ALA A 17 -10.06 -16.21 15.17
N PRO A 18 -10.27 -17.13 14.20
CA PRO A 18 -9.26 -17.40 13.20
C PRO A 18 -9.02 -16.12 12.37
N ALA A 19 -7.76 -15.70 12.29
CA ALA A 19 -7.37 -14.62 11.40
C ALA A 19 -7.50 -15.09 9.94
N ALA A 20 -8.02 -14.21 9.08
CA ALA A 20 -8.00 -14.47 7.64
C ALA A 20 -6.56 -14.60 7.18
N GLN A 21 -6.22 -15.74 6.56
CA GLN A 21 -4.93 -15.90 5.91
C GLN A 21 -4.98 -15.25 4.53
N ALA A 22 -4.11 -14.26 4.31
CA ALA A 22 -3.90 -13.69 2.99
C ALA A 22 -2.91 -14.57 2.22
N GLU A 23 -3.18 -14.80 0.95
CA GLU A 23 -2.18 -15.39 0.05
C GLU A 23 -1.11 -14.35 -0.30
N ASN A 24 0.13 -14.82 -0.47
CA ASN A 24 1.22 -13.98 -0.94
C ASN A 24 1.03 -13.73 -2.43
N TYR A 25 0.70 -12.48 -2.79
CA TYR A 25 0.52 -12.07 -4.18
C TYR A 25 1.46 -10.92 -4.54
N LYS A 26 2.07 -11.02 -5.73
CA LYS A 26 2.88 -9.94 -6.29
C LYS A 26 2.02 -9.09 -7.20
N TRP A 27 1.68 -7.91 -6.71
CA TRP A 27 0.99 -6.89 -7.49
C TRP A 27 2.00 -6.04 -8.26
N ASP A 28 1.81 -5.92 -9.57
CA ASP A 28 2.53 -4.96 -10.41
C ASP A 28 1.58 -4.42 -11.48
N THR A 29 1.96 -3.30 -12.09
CA THR A 29 1.18 -2.65 -13.14
C THR A 29 1.52 -3.25 -14.49
N VAL A 30 0.50 -3.62 -15.27
CA VAL A 30 0.68 -4.02 -16.67
C VAL A 30 1.31 -2.88 -17.47
N ALA A 31 2.29 -3.19 -18.30
CA ALA A 31 2.98 -2.22 -19.14
C ALA A 31 2.06 -1.68 -20.25
N PHE A 32 1.27 -0.66 -19.91
CA PHE A 32 0.48 0.13 -20.86
C PHE A 32 1.09 1.52 -21.13
N GLY A 33 1.95 1.98 -20.21
CA GLY A 33 2.47 3.35 -20.21
C GLY A 33 1.52 4.33 -19.52
N GLY A 34 1.65 5.61 -19.85
CA GLY A 34 0.79 6.67 -19.32
C GLY A 34 -0.63 6.66 -19.90
N GLY A 35 -1.12 7.82 -20.34
CA GLY A 35 -2.44 7.96 -20.99
C GLY A 35 -3.48 8.73 -20.18
N GLY A 36 -3.19 9.06 -18.92
CA GLY A 36 -3.96 10.02 -18.11
C GLY A 36 -3.35 11.42 -18.12
N PHE A 37 -3.97 12.35 -17.38
CA PHE A 37 -3.50 13.74 -17.31
C PHE A 37 -2.53 13.95 -16.15
N VAL A 38 -1.30 14.35 -16.48
CA VAL A 38 -0.29 14.79 -15.50
C VAL A 38 -0.51 16.28 -15.22
N THR A 39 -0.95 16.58 -14.00
CA THR A 39 -1.24 17.95 -13.55
C THR A 39 0.01 18.71 -13.09
N GLY A 40 1.13 18.02 -12.83
CA GLY A 40 2.39 18.69 -12.50
C GLY A 40 3.57 17.74 -12.36
N VAL A 41 4.77 18.28 -12.65
CA VAL A 41 6.08 17.64 -12.45
C VAL A 41 6.91 18.55 -11.54
N ILE A 42 7.40 18.01 -10.43
CA ILE A 42 7.97 18.77 -9.31
C ILE A 42 9.35 18.20 -8.95
N PRO A 43 10.44 18.85 -9.40
CA PRO A 43 11.78 18.56 -8.91
C PRO A 43 11.92 18.90 -7.42
N SER A 44 12.63 18.06 -6.66
CA SER A 44 12.93 18.35 -5.25
C SER A 44 13.86 19.55 -5.14
N LYS A 45 13.60 20.40 -4.13
CA LYS A 45 14.47 21.54 -3.79
C LYS A 45 15.64 21.15 -2.89
N SER A 46 15.52 20.02 -2.18
CA SER A 46 16.48 19.59 -1.16
C SER A 46 17.37 18.42 -1.60
N GLU A 47 16.97 17.68 -2.63
CA GLU A 47 17.68 16.47 -3.06
C GLU A 47 17.83 16.43 -4.59
N ARG A 48 19.07 16.32 -5.06
CA ARG A 48 19.38 16.25 -6.49
C ARG A 48 18.87 14.93 -7.07
N GLY A 49 18.26 14.99 -8.25
CA GLY A 49 17.80 13.80 -8.98
C GLY A 49 16.45 13.25 -8.50
N VAL A 50 15.85 13.86 -7.48
CA VAL A 50 14.49 13.53 -7.06
C VAL A 50 13.48 14.38 -7.81
N VAL A 51 12.54 13.71 -8.45
CA VAL A 51 11.42 14.33 -9.17
C VAL A 51 10.14 13.61 -8.81
N TYR A 52 9.08 14.37 -8.59
CA TYR A 52 7.74 13.88 -8.36
C TYR A 52 6.82 14.26 -9.51
N MET A 53 5.75 13.49 -9.74
CA MET A 53 4.64 13.90 -10.57
C MET A 53 3.30 13.73 -9.85
N ARG A 54 2.33 14.58 -10.18
CA ARG A 54 0.95 14.50 -9.71
C ARG A 54 0.01 14.34 -10.89
N THR A 55 -0.92 13.41 -10.77
CA THR A 55 -2.04 13.23 -11.71
C THR A 55 -3.33 13.77 -11.12
N ASP A 56 -4.35 13.92 -11.96
CA ASP A 56 -5.69 14.34 -11.55
C ASP A 56 -6.39 13.27 -10.67
N VAL A 57 -6.39 12.00 -11.10
CA VAL A 57 -7.15 10.91 -10.47
C VAL A 57 -6.25 9.87 -9.80
N ARG A 58 -5.05 9.59 -10.35
CA ARG A 58 -4.22 8.43 -9.95
C ARG A 58 -3.13 8.75 -8.92
N GLY A 59 -3.30 9.83 -8.16
CA GLY A 59 -2.37 10.22 -7.10
C GLY A 59 -1.05 10.77 -7.64
N ALA A 60 0.06 10.42 -6.97
CA ALA A 60 1.38 10.97 -7.20
C ALA A 60 2.45 9.88 -7.26
N TYR A 61 3.53 10.19 -7.97
CA TYR A 61 4.61 9.26 -8.23
C TYR A 61 5.97 9.91 -7.96
N ARG A 62 6.97 9.10 -7.64
CA ARG A 62 8.39 9.49 -7.57
C ARG A 62 9.17 8.82 -8.69
N TRP A 63 10.03 9.57 -9.36
CA TRP A 63 10.95 9.00 -10.34
C TRP A 63 11.99 8.11 -9.66
N ASN A 64 12.14 6.88 -10.12
CA ASN A 64 13.25 6.01 -9.77
C ASN A 64 14.24 5.98 -10.94
N ALA A 65 15.37 6.68 -10.79
CA ALA A 65 16.40 6.76 -11.83
C ALA A 65 17.15 5.43 -12.06
N GLN A 66 17.23 4.55 -11.05
CA GLN A 66 17.95 3.27 -11.18
C GLN A 66 17.17 2.26 -12.01
N GLN A 67 15.84 2.30 -11.90
CA GLN A 67 14.93 1.40 -12.61
C GLN A 67 14.23 2.09 -13.79
N GLU A 68 14.57 3.36 -14.05
CA GLU A 68 13.99 4.21 -15.09
C GLU A 68 12.45 4.17 -15.12
N ARG A 69 11.82 4.19 -13.94
CA ARG A 69 10.35 4.11 -13.82
C ARG A 69 9.77 5.02 -12.76
N TRP A 70 8.50 5.39 -12.95
CA TRP A 70 7.70 6.09 -11.95
C TRP A 70 7.15 5.11 -10.91
N MET A 71 7.39 5.39 -9.64
CA MET A 71 6.91 4.60 -8.51
C MET A 71 5.70 5.29 -7.89
N ALA A 72 4.57 4.60 -7.81
CA ALA A 72 3.36 5.11 -7.17
C ALA A 72 3.59 5.29 -5.66
N LEU A 73 3.09 6.38 -5.08
CA LEU A 73 3.30 6.68 -3.65
C LEU A 73 2.09 6.36 -2.77
N GLN A 74 0.90 6.27 -3.36
CA GLN A 74 -0.35 5.98 -2.63
C GLN A 74 -0.74 4.50 -2.66
N ASP A 75 -0.14 3.71 -3.56
CA ASP A 75 -0.39 2.28 -3.60
C ASP A 75 0.40 1.61 -2.47
N LYS A 76 -0.31 1.19 -1.43
CA LYS A 76 0.23 0.29 -0.40
C LYS A 76 0.28 -1.12 -0.97
N THR A 77 1.13 -1.32 -1.95
CA THR A 77 1.53 -2.65 -2.37
C THR A 77 2.52 -3.13 -1.32
N LEU A 78 2.09 -4.04 -0.44
CA LEU A 78 3.00 -4.70 0.49
C LEU A 78 4.14 -5.29 -0.33
N ALA A 79 5.35 -4.77 -0.13
CA ALA A 79 6.57 -5.31 -0.73
C ALA A 79 6.89 -6.68 -0.13
#